data_AF-A0A537RHE2-F1
#
_entry.id   AF-A0A537RHE2-F1
#
_cell.length_a   1.000
_cell.length_b   1.000
_cell.length_c   1.000
_cell.angle_alpha   90.00
_cell.angle_beta   90.00
_cell.angle_gamma   90.00
#
_symmetry.space_group_name_H-M   'P 1'
#
loop_
_entity.id
_entity.type
_entity.pdbx_description
1 polymer ?
#
loop_
_entity_poly.entity_id
_entity_poly.type
_entity_poly.pdbx_seq_one_letter_code
_entity_poly.pdbx_strand_id
1 'polypeptide(L)'
;MATMNFSIPDDVKDEFNEVFEGENKSAVITGLMRRAIQEKQQRAKQDDAFDALMEELLRARAQDPPMSDEEIRRIRVEGRP
;
A
#
# COMPACT_ATOMS: atom_id res chain seq x y z
N MET A 1 21.89 -20.92 -5.04
CA MET A 1 20.52 -20.59 -5.52
C MET A 1 19.56 -21.52 -4.80
N ALA A 2 18.38 -21.01 -4.43
CA ALA A 2 17.27 -21.84 -3.98
C ALA A 2 16.33 -22.10 -5.17
N THR A 3 15.70 -23.26 -5.21
CA THR A 3 14.70 -23.61 -6.23
C THR A 3 13.30 -23.49 -5.63
N MET A 4 12.41 -22.83 -6.35
CA MET A 4 11.00 -22.72 -6.00
C MET A 4 10.17 -23.12 -7.23
N ASN A 5 9.18 -23.97 -7.02
CA ASN A 5 8.33 -24.49 -8.09
C ASN A 5 6.97 -23.79 -8.07
N PHE A 6 6.50 -23.38 -9.24
CA PHE A 6 5.19 -22.75 -9.42
C PHE A 6 4.45 -23.44 -10.55
N SER A 7 3.13 -23.55 -10.40
CA SER A 7 2.26 -23.92 -11.52
C SER A 7 1.76 -22.65 -12.17
N ILE A 8 1.97 -22.53 -13.47
CA ILE A 8 1.47 -21.43 -14.30
C ILE A 8 0.71 -22.05 -15.48
N PRO A 9 -0.30 -21.35 -16.02
CA PRO A 9 -0.94 -21.76 -17.27
C PRO A 9 0.06 -21.93 -18.41
N ASP A 10 -0.18 -22.91 -19.29
CA ASP A 10 0.75 -23.23 -20.39
C ASP A 10 0.89 -22.07 -21.39
N ASP A 11 -0.21 -21.36 -21.68
CA ASP A 11 -0.22 -20.16 -22.52
C ASP A 11 0.70 -19.06 -21.98
N VAL A 12 0.66 -18.81 -20.67
CA VAL A 12 1.53 -17.83 -20.02
C VAL A 12 3.00 -18.26 -20.08
N LYS A 13 3.28 -19.55 -19.88
CA LYS A 13 4.63 -20.09 -19.97
C LYS A 13 5.20 -19.93 -21.37
N ASP A 14 4.41 -20.24 -22.39
CA ASP A 14 4.84 -20.21 -23.78
C ASP A 14 5.09 -18.77 -24.24
N GLU A 15 4.16 -17.85 -23.94
CA GLU A 15 4.34 -16.41 -24.20
C GLU A 15 5.58 -15.86 -23.50
N PHE A 16 5.79 -16.18 -22.22
CA PHE A 16 6.99 -15.76 -21.49
C PHE A 16 8.26 -16.32 -22.13
N ASN A 17 8.22 -17.56 -22.61
CA ASN A 17 9.38 -18.19 -23.21
C ASN A 17 9.77 -17.58 -24.55
N GLU A 18 8.78 -17.18 -25.34
CA GLU A 18 8.93 -16.50 -26.63
C GLU A 18 9.44 -15.06 -26.44
N VAL A 19 8.77 -14.27 -25.59
CA VAL A 19 9.12 -12.85 -25.38
C VAL A 19 10.53 -12.68 -24.82
N PHE A 20 10.97 -13.57 -23.93
CA PHE A 20 12.30 -13.52 -23.30
C PHE A 20 13.25 -14.58 -23.88
N GLU A 21 13.09 -14.92 -25.16
CA GLU A 21 14.02 -15.82 -25.84
C GLU A 21 15.45 -15.23 -25.86
N GLY A 22 16.45 -16.06 -25.55
CA GLY A 22 17.85 -15.62 -25.48
C GLY A 22 18.23 -14.88 -24.20
N GLU A 23 17.27 -14.53 -23.33
CA GLU A 23 17.54 -13.88 -22.05
C GLU A 23 17.69 -14.87 -20.88
N ASN A 24 18.33 -14.42 -19.80
CA ASN A 24 18.35 -15.15 -18.54
C ASN A 24 16.99 -15.02 -17.83
N LYS A 25 16.09 -15.95 -18.12
CA LYS A 25 14.73 -16.03 -17.55
C LYS A 25 14.72 -16.02 -16.02
N SER A 26 15.69 -16.66 -15.37
CA SER A 26 15.81 -16.63 -13.90
C SER A 26 16.12 -15.24 -13.38
N ALA A 27 16.91 -14.44 -14.11
CA ALA A 27 17.19 -13.05 -13.75
C ALA A 27 15.93 -12.17 -13.90
N VAL A 28 15.16 -12.36 -14.98
CA VAL A 28 13.87 -11.67 -15.20
C VAL A 28 12.91 -11.94 -14.04
N ILE A 29 12.69 -13.21 -13.70
CA ILE A 29 11.82 -13.61 -12.59
C ILE A 29 12.34 -13.09 -11.25
N THR A 30 13.65 -13.15 -11.01
CA THR A 30 14.26 -12.61 -9.78
C THR A 30 14.01 -11.10 -9.66
N GLY A 31 14.10 -10.35 -10.76
CA GLY A 31 13.79 -8.92 -10.81
C GLY A 31 12.31 -8.63 -10.50
N LEU A 32 11.40 -9.43 -11.05
CA LEU A 32 9.96 -9.35 -10.76
C LEU A 32 9.68 -9.62 -9.28
N MET A 33 10.28 -10.67 -8.71
CA MET A 33 10.13 -11.00 -7.29
C MET A 33 10.63 -9.88 -6.37
N ARG A 34 11.78 -9.27 -6.67
CA ARG A 34 12.30 -8.14 -5.88
C ARG A 34 11.33 -6.96 -5.88
N ARG A 35 10.75 -6.62 -7.05
CA ARG A 35 9.75 -5.56 -7.15
C ARG A 35 8.51 -5.88 -6.31
N ALA A 36 7.98 -7.09 -6.44
CA ALA A 36 6.82 -7.52 -5.66
C ALA A 36 7.07 -7.47 -4.13
N ILE A 37 8.28 -7.87 -3.69
CA ILE A 37 8.67 -7.79 -2.27
C ILE A 37 8.71 -6.33 -1.81
N GLN A 38 9.33 -5.44 -2.58
CA GLN A 38 9.43 -4.01 -2.25
C GLN A 38 8.06 -3.35 -2.17
N GLU A 39 7.18 -3.62 -3.13
CA GLU A 39 5.82 -3.10 -3.14
C GLU A 39 5.04 -3.57 -1.90
N LYS A 40 5.15 -4.86 -1.54
CA LYS A 40 4.48 -5.40 -0.36
C LYS A 40 4.99 -4.76 0.94
N GLN A 41 6.32 -4.59 1.06
CA GLN A 41 6.93 -3.94 2.22
C GLN A 41 6.56 -2.46 2.32
N GLN A 42 6.51 -1.76 1.19
CA GLN A 42 6.15 -0.35 1.16
C GLN A 42 4.70 -0.12 1.59
N ARG A 43 3.78 -0.97 1.12
CA ARG A 43 2.38 -0.93 1.57
C ARG A 43 2.26 -1.21 3.07
N ALA A 44 2.92 -2.24 3.58
CA ALA A 44 2.92 -2.54 5.01
C ALA A 44 3.40 -1.34 5.85
N LYS A 45 4.49 -0.67 5.43
CA LYS A 45 4.96 0.54 6.12
C LYS A 45 3.96 1.70 6.06
N GLN A 46 3.23 1.85 4.97
CA GLN A 46 2.20 2.88 4.85
C GLN A 46 1.01 2.58 5.76
N ASP A 47 0.58 1.33 5.81
CA ASP A 47 -0.49 0.87 6.70
C ASP A 47 -0.09 1.09 8.16
N ASP A 48 1.12 0.68 8.56
CA ASP A 48 1.64 0.88 9.92
C ASP A 48 1.72 2.39 10.29
N ALA A 49 2.18 3.23 9.36
CA ALA A 49 2.26 4.67 9.58
C ALA A 49 0.87 5.32 9.67
N PHE A 50 -0.08 4.86 8.88
CA PHE A 50 -1.46 5.31 8.93
C PHE A 50 -2.11 4.93 10.27
N ASP A 51 -1.92 3.70 10.72
CA ASP A 51 -2.45 3.22 12.01
C ASP A 51 -1.86 4.03 13.18
N ALA A 52 -0.55 4.29 13.16
CA ALA A 52 0.11 5.12 14.17
C ALA A 52 -0.43 6.56 14.20
N LEU A 53 -0.61 7.17 13.03
CA LEU A 53 -1.18 8.51 12.91
C LEU A 53 -2.63 8.54 13.41
N MET A 54 -3.44 7.54 13.05
CA MET A 54 -4.82 7.44 13.49
C MET A 54 -4.92 7.27 15.00
N GLU A 55 -4.04 6.47 15.61
CA GLU A 55 -3.97 6.31 17.05
C GLU A 55 -3.63 7.63 17.75
N GLU A 56 -2.65 8.38 17.23
CA GLU A 56 -2.29 9.70 17.75
C GLU A 56 -3.46 10.70 17.66
N LEU A 57 -4.13 10.78 16.50
CA LEU A 57 -5.28 11.65 16.29
C LEU A 57 -6.46 11.30 17.21
N LEU A 58 -6.72 10.01 17.43
CA LEU A 58 -7.77 9.57 18.36
C LEU A 58 -7.43 9.94 19.80
N ARG A 59 -6.16 9.82 20.23
CA ARG A 59 -5.70 10.25 21.55
C ARG A 59 -5.79 11.76 21.76
N ALA A 60 -5.46 12.54 20.74
CA ALA A 60 -5.61 14.00 20.78
C ALA A 60 -7.09 14.38 20.90
N ARG A 61 -7.95 13.80 20.06
CA ARG A 61 -9.41 14.04 20.11
C ARG A 61 -10.03 13.67 21.45
N ALA A 62 -9.53 12.62 22.11
CA ALA A 62 -10.02 12.22 23.43
C ALA A 62 -9.72 13.26 24.53
N GLN A 63 -8.72 14.12 24.33
CA GLN A 63 -8.32 15.16 25.26
C GLN A 63 -9.00 16.51 24.98
N ASP A 64 -9.53 16.70 23.76
CA ASP A 64 -10.25 17.91 23.40
C ASP A 64 -11.71 17.86 23.87
N PRO A 65 -12.22 18.95 24.49
CA PRO A 65 -13.63 19.03 24.81
C PRO A 65 -14.47 18.98 23.52
N PRO A 66 -15.58 18.22 23.48
CA PRO A 66 -16.45 18.21 22.32
C PRO A 66 -17.04 19.60 22.12
N MET A 67 -16.88 20.16 20.91
CA MET A 67 -17.56 21.40 20.55
C MET A 67 -19.06 21.17 20.51
N SER A 68 -19.81 22.06 21.15
CA SER A 68 -21.27 22.02 21.11
C SER A 68 -21.81 22.36 19.71
N ASP A 69 -22.97 21.83 19.36
CA ASP A 69 -23.64 22.13 18.09
C ASP A 69 -23.88 23.64 17.91
N GLU A 70 -24.05 24.37 19.01
CA GLU A 70 -24.26 25.82 19.02
C GLU A 70 -22.98 26.58 18.63
N GLU A 71 -21.82 26.15 19.14
CA GLU A 71 -20.51 26.69 18.75
C GLU A 71 -20.18 26.39 17.28
N ILE A 72 -20.48 25.17 16.82
CA ILE A 72 -20.30 24.79 15.41
C ILE A 72 -21.18 25.65 14.51
N ARG A 73 -22.43 25.90 14.92
CA ARG A 73 -23.38 26.73 14.15
C ARG A 73 -22.92 28.19 14.10
N ARG A 74 -22.42 28.75 15.21
CA ARG A 74 -21.89 30.12 15.27
C ARG A 74 -20.72 30.32 14.30
N ILE A 75 -19.72 29.44 14.35
CA ILE A 75 -18.53 29.53 13.48
C ILE A 75 -18.91 29.38 11.99
N ARG A 76 -19.86 28.50 11.67
CA ARG A 76 -20.31 28.29 10.29
C ARG A 76 -21.09 29.49 9.72
N VAL A 77 -21.72 30.30 10.58
CA VAL A 77 -22.39 31.55 10.18
C VAL A 77 -21.38 32.68 10.04
N GLU A 78 -20.40 32.80 10.95
CA GLU A 78 -19.34 33.82 10.89
C GLU A 78 -18.36 33.61 9.71
N GLY A 79 -18.12 32.36 9.30
CA GLY A 79 -17.22 32.02 8.19
C GLY A 79 -17.86 32.02 6.80
N ARG A 80 -19.13 32.40 6.67
CA ARG A 80 -19.77 32.56 5.34
C ARG A 80 -19.55 34.00 4.85
N PRO A 81 -18.99 34.22 3.64
CA PRO A 81 -19.08 35.52 3.00
C PRO A 81 -20.54 35.88 2.65
#